data_AF-A0A4R7NUQ4-F1
#
_entry.id   AF-A0A4R7NUQ4-F1
#
_cell.length_a   1.000
_cell.length_b   1.000
_cell.length_c   1.000
_cell.angle_alpha   90.00
_cell.angle_beta   90.00
_cell.angle_gamma   90.00
#
_symmetry.space_group_name_H-M   'P 1'
#
loop_
_entity.id
_entity.type
_entity.pdbx_description
1 polymer ?
#
loop_
_entity_poly.entity_id
_entity_poly.type
_entity_poly.pdbx_seq_one_letter_code
_entity_poly.pdbx_strand_id
1 'polypeptide(L)'
;MIRTWRVLDLSDIRQATSGTTARFIVAGFPRVTGQLDVESANLHATQLTQVYTSPYLGPLPSERDDDDFFLQYGRTAKGAAGEPKATLPLEGISGAMVWAVAEPIVWDARSVLQLAGIQVAYTESGYLRCKRWDAMARLLDQIHVARARPNSHA
;
A
#
# COMPACT_ATOMS: atom_id res chain seq x y z
N MET A 1 -15.31 16.73 19.76
CA MET A 1 -14.83 15.33 19.76
C MET A 1 -15.00 14.81 18.34
N ILE A 2 -13.94 14.84 17.52
CA ILE A 2 -14.05 14.48 16.10
C ILE A 2 -13.89 12.95 15.99
N ARG A 3 -14.99 12.24 15.76
CA ARG A 3 -14.95 10.85 15.29
C ARG A 3 -14.60 10.88 13.79
N THR A 4 -13.31 10.92 13.45
CA THR A 4 -12.83 10.99 12.06
C THR A 4 -12.47 9.64 11.45
N TRP A 5 -12.84 8.53 12.09
CA TRP A 5 -12.70 7.22 11.48
C TRP A 5 -13.84 7.01 10.48
N ARG A 6 -13.49 6.99 9.20
CA ARG A 6 -14.41 6.63 8.11
C ARG A 6 -14.03 5.25 7.58
N VAL A 7 -15.02 4.36 7.47
CA VAL A 7 -14.85 3.09 6.75
C VAL A 7 -14.73 3.41 5.27
N LEU A 8 -13.73 2.83 4.60
CA LEU A 8 -13.59 2.93 3.15
C LEU A 8 -14.58 1.98 2.48
N ASP A 9 -15.21 2.43 1.41
CA ASP A 9 -16.11 1.61 0.61
C ASP A 9 -15.72 1.60 -0.87
N LEU A 10 -16.49 0.89 -1.70
CA LEU A 10 -16.19 0.75 -3.12
C LEU A 10 -16.21 2.07 -3.90
N SER A 11 -16.89 3.10 -3.40
CA SER A 11 -16.92 4.44 -4.02
C SER A 11 -15.61 5.21 -3.82
N ASP A 12 -14.79 4.81 -2.85
CA ASP A 12 -13.45 5.35 -2.63
C ASP A 12 -12.40 4.77 -3.58
N ILE A 13 -12.81 3.77 -4.37
CA ILE A 13 -12.00 3.18 -5.42
C ILE A 13 -12.06 4.11 -6.61
N ARG A 14 -10.97 4.84 -6.81
CA ARG A 14 -10.69 5.41 -8.12
C ARG A 14 -9.68 4.50 -8.78
N GLN A 15 -10.02 3.95 -9.95
CA GLN A 15 -9.03 3.34 -10.82
C GLN A 15 -7.92 4.38 -10.97
N ALA A 16 -6.72 4.05 -10.48
CA ALA A 16 -5.53 4.83 -10.77
C ALA A 16 -5.48 4.92 -12.30
N THR A 17 -5.89 6.08 -12.81
CA THR A 17 -6.24 6.22 -14.21
C THR A 17 -4.93 6.08 -14.95
N SER A 18 -4.84 5.03 -15.76
CA SER A 18 -3.70 4.74 -16.63
C SER A 18 -3.27 6.05 -17.31
N GLY A 19 -2.10 6.57 -16.91
CA GLY A 19 -1.48 7.72 -17.59
C GLY A 19 -0.78 8.75 -16.72
N THR A 20 -1.18 8.98 -15.46
CA THR A 20 -0.70 10.19 -14.71
C THR A 20 -0.13 9.97 -13.32
N THR A 21 -0.24 8.79 -12.71
CA THR A 21 0.28 8.55 -11.34
C THR A 21 1.71 8.03 -11.36
N ALA A 22 2.69 8.92 -11.27
CA ALA A 22 4.12 8.55 -11.19
C ALA A 22 4.58 8.18 -9.76
N ARG A 23 3.71 8.32 -8.74
CA ARG A 23 4.07 8.13 -7.33
C ARG A 23 3.03 7.33 -6.56
N PHE A 24 3.53 6.40 -5.76
CA PHE A 24 2.77 5.53 -4.87
C PHE A 24 3.32 5.63 -3.45
N ILE A 25 2.45 5.42 -2.47
CA ILE A 25 2.79 5.37 -1.06
C ILE A 25 2.37 4.00 -0.53
N VAL A 26 3.33 3.25 0.03
CA VAL A 26 3.06 2.04 0.80
C VAL A 26 3.32 2.35 2.26
N ALA A 27 2.30 2.18 3.10
CA ALA A 27 2.39 2.51 4.52
C ALA A 27 2.05 1.26 5.36
N GLY A 28 2.97 0.84 6.23
CA GLY A 28 2.80 -0.36 7.04
C GLY A 28 3.70 -0.42 8.25
N PHE A 29 3.55 -1.48 9.04
CA PHE A 29 4.26 -1.71 10.29
C PHE A 29 5.17 -2.94 10.13
N PRO A 30 6.43 -2.78 9.68
CA PRO A 30 7.33 -3.90 9.56
C PRO A 30 7.63 -4.51 10.93
N ARG A 31 7.84 -5.83 10.96
CA ARG A 31 8.25 -6.57 12.16
C ARG A 31 9.67 -6.22 12.60
N VAL A 32 10.54 -5.94 11.63
CA VAL A 32 11.91 -5.51 11.90
C VAL A 32 11.89 -4.02 12.19
N THR A 33 12.08 -3.66 13.46
CA THR A 33 12.30 -2.26 13.86
C THR A 33 13.77 -1.92 13.64
N GLY A 34 14.07 -1.08 12.66
CA GLY A 34 15.36 -0.41 12.60
C GLY A 34 15.53 0.50 13.81
N GLN A 35 16.71 0.51 14.42
CA GLN A 35 17.03 1.45 15.49
C GLN A 35 16.97 2.88 14.91
N LEU A 36 15.99 3.66 15.36
CA LEU A 36 15.89 5.09 15.11
C LEU A 36 15.90 5.79 16.46
N ASP A 37 16.71 6.84 16.54
CA ASP A 37 17.20 7.53 17.75
C ASP A 37 16.17 7.67 18.89
N VAL A 38 16.57 7.20 20.07
CA VAL A 38 15.72 7.01 21.25
C VAL A 38 16.03 8.10 22.28
N GLU A 39 15.37 9.26 22.16
CA GLU A 39 15.45 10.32 23.17
C GLU A 39 14.12 10.65 23.87
N SER A 40 13.06 9.83 23.78
CA SER A 40 11.87 10.08 24.61
C SER A 40 11.11 8.82 25.05
N ALA A 41 11.00 8.67 26.37
CA ALA A 41 10.37 7.54 27.07
C ALA A 41 8.83 7.57 26.99
N ASN A 42 8.26 7.25 25.83
CA ASN A 42 6.82 7.02 25.68
C ASN A 42 6.57 5.76 24.84
N LEU A 43 5.41 5.11 25.08
CA LEU A 43 4.96 3.88 24.44
C LEU A 43 5.15 3.93 22.90
N HIS A 44 6.13 3.23 22.36
CA HIS A 44 6.35 3.18 20.91
C HIS A 44 5.39 2.18 20.28
N ALA A 45 4.24 2.65 19.78
CA ALA A 45 3.58 1.96 18.68
C ALA A 45 4.66 1.76 17.60
N THR A 46 4.86 0.51 17.19
CA THR A 46 5.80 0.11 16.13
C THR A 46 5.79 1.17 15.01
N GLN A 47 6.97 1.66 14.62
CA GLN A 47 7.05 2.86 13.78
C GLN A 47 6.37 2.62 12.42
N LEU A 48 5.38 3.45 12.09
CA LEU A 48 4.77 3.46 10.76
C LEU A 48 5.87 3.77 9.73
N THR A 49 6.13 2.81 8.84
CA THR A 49 7.06 3.00 7.72
C THR A 49 6.27 3.42 6.48
N GLN A 50 6.68 4.52 5.85
CA GLN A 50 6.13 5.00 4.59
C GLN A 50 7.17 4.91 3.48
N VAL A 51 6.85 4.18 2.42
CA VAL A 51 7.68 4.04 1.23
C VAL A 51 7.04 4.80 0.08
N TYR A 52 7.72 5.85 -0.38
CA TYR A 52 7.35 6.60 -1.58
C TYR A 52 8.07 5.99 -2.78
N THR A 53 7.31 5.52 -3.76
CA THR A 53 7.85 4.71 -4.86
C THR A 53 7.14 4.99 -6.19
N SER A 54 7.64 4.38 -7.26
CA SER A 54 7.14 4.50 -8.63
C SER A 54 6.97 3.09 -9.23
N PRO A 55 6.32 2.94 -10.40
CA PRO A 55 6.22 1.63 -11.06
C PRO A 55 7.60 0.98 -11.27
N TYR A 56 7.69 -0.31 -11.00
CA TYR A 56 8.90 -1.10 -11.28
C TYR A 56 8.98 -1.41 -12.79
N LEU A 57 10.09 -1.07 -13.42
CA LEU A 57 10.31 -1.23 -14.87
C LEU A 57 11.28 -2.36 -15.22
N GLY A 58 11.73 -3.12 -14.22
CA GLY A 58 12.66 -4.24 -14.42
C GLY A 58 11.96 -5.55 -14.81
N PRO A 59 12.72 -6.64 -14.94
CA PRO A 59 12.19 -7.96 -15.23
C PRO A 59 11.19 -8.41 -14.16
N LEU A 60 9.98 -8.77 -14.60
CA LEU A 60 8.94 -9.28 -13.71
C LEU A 60 9.10 -10.80 -13.50
N PRO A 61 8.68 -11.33 -12.33
CA PRO A 61 8.66 -12.77 -12.08
C PRO A 61 7.72 -13.48 -13.08
N SER A 62 8.03 -14.74 -13.39
CA SER A 62 7.24 -15.59 -14.27
C SER A 62 5.87 -15.96 -13.67
N GLU A 63 5.81 -16.17 -12.36
CA GLU A 63 4.61 -16.57 -11.60
C GLU A 63 3.74 -15.38 -11.17
N ARG A 64 3.55 -14.40 -12.06
CA ARG A 64 2.68 -13.25 -11.81
C ARG A 64 1.24 -13.57 -12.19
N ASP A 65 0.30 -12.99 -11.45
CA ASP A 65 -1.11 -12.96 -11.82
C ASP A 65 -1.42 -11.66 -12.57
N ASP A 66 -2.46 -11.66 -13.39
CA ASP A 66 -2.90 -10.47 -14.14
C ASP A 66 -3.36 -9.31 -13.24
N ASP A 67 -3.72 -9.63 -12.00
CA ASP A 67 -4.10 -8.64 -10.98
C ASP A 67 -2.90 -8.06 -10.21
N ASP A 68 -1.67 -8.48 -10.53
CA ASP A 68 -0.47 -7.93 -9.92
C ASP A 68 -0.03 -6.62 -10.58
N PHE A 69 0.46 -5.71 -9.75
CA PHE A 69 1.31 -4.61 -10.19
C PHE A 69 2.54 -4.51 -9.29
N PHE A 70 3.60 -3.92 -9.85
CA PHE A 70 4.92 -3.94 -9.23
C PHE A 70 5.43 -2.51 -9.05
N LEU A 71 5.94 -2.23 -7.85
CA LEU A 71 6.49 -0.93 -7.48
C LEU A 71 7.98 -1.07 -7.15
N GLN A 72 8.77 -0.04 -7.41
CA GLN A 72 10.22 -0.06 -7.16
C GLN A 72 10.52 -0.27 -5.68
N TYR A 73 11.46 -1.17 -5.37
CA TYR A 73 12.03 -1.30 -4.03
C TYR A 73 13.52 -1.62 -4.12
N GLY A 74 14.36 -0.76 -3.58
CA GLY A 74 15.82 -0.92 -3.60
C GLY A 74 16.39 -0.95 -2.20
N ARG A 75 17.67 -1.34 -2.05
CA ARG A 75 18.39 -1.36 -0.77
C ARG A 75 18.63 0.03 -0.18
N THR A 76 18.48 1.07 -0.98
CA THR A 76 18.67 2.46 -0.58
C THR A 76 17.49 3.31 -1.02
N ALA A 77 17.11 4.26 -0.16
CA ALA A 77 16.09 5.26 -0.42
C ALA A 77 16.60 6.64 0.07
N LYS A 78 15.88 7.70 -0.29
CA LYS A 78 16.12 9.02 0.31
C LYS A 78 15.33 9.14 1.61
N GLY A 79 16.00 9.57 2.67
CA GLY A 79 15.37 9.97 3.92
C GLY A 79 14.60 11.27 3.78
N ALA A 80 13.95 11.69 4.87
CA ALA A 80 13.14 12.91 4.89
C ALA A 80 13.94 14.19 4.60
N ALA A 81 15.26 14.21 4.90
CA ALA A 81 16.15 15.32 4.57
C ALA A 81 16.87 15.13 3.21
N GLY A 82 16.47 14.14 2.41
CA GLY A 82 16.99 13.86 1.08
C GLY A 82 18.28 13.02 1.03
N GLU A 83 18.82 12.67 2.18
CA GLU A 83 20.03 11.86 2.36
C GLU A 83 19.80 10.38 1.99
N PRO A 84 20.78 9.69 1.38
CA PRO A 84 20.67 8.25 1.17
C PRO A 84 20.63 7.48 2.50
N LYS A 85 19.64 6.60 2.65
CA LYS A 85 19.49 5.68 3.79
C LYS A 85 19.29 4.26 3.28
N ALA A 86 19.80 3.29 4.03
CA ALA A 86 19.45 1.90 3.80
C ALA A 86 17.95 1.71 4.05
N THR A 87 17.27 1.01 3.14
CA THR A 87 15.87 0.65 3.34
C THR A 87 15.76 -0.50 4.34
N LEU A 88 14.71 -0.49 5.16
CA LEU A 88 14.45 -1.56 6.11
C LEU A 88 13.94 -2.83 5.42
N PRO A 89 14.19 -4.03 5.93
CA PRO A 89 13.39 -5.19 5.57
C PRO A 89 11.92 -4.92 5.87
N LEU A 90 11.02 -5.22 4.92
CA LEU A 90 9.59 -4.98 5.04
C LEU A 90 8.82 -6.23 5.49
N GLU A 91 9.49 -7.12 6.23
CA GLU A 91 8.84 -8.33 6.74
C GLU A 91 7.62 -7.97 7.59
N GLY A 92 6.48 -8.58 7.28
CA GLY A 92 5.23 -8.38 8.02
C GLY A 92 4.38 -7.18 7.58
N ILE A 93 4.75 -6.44 6.53
CA ILE A 93 3.86 -5.40 5.97
C ILE A 93 2.79 -5.94 5.00
N SER A 94 2.77 -7.26 4.73
CA SER A 94 1.74 -7.90 3.89
C SER A 94 0.35 -7.50 4.36
N GLY A 95 -0.48 -7.01 3.42
CA GLY A 95 -1.79 -6.41 3.74
C GLY A 95 -1.77 -4.88 3.83
N ALA A 96 -0.61 -4.24 3.75
CA ALA A 96 -0.50 -2.78 3.75
C ALA A 96 -1.22 -2.16 2.55
N MET A 97 -1.91 -1.05 2.79
CA MET A 97 -2.56 -0.29 1.73
C MET A 97 -1.53 0.42 0.85
N VAL A 98 -1.78 0.38 -0.45
CA VAL A 98 -1.00 1.06 -1.47
C VAL A 98 -1.85 2.18 -2.04
N TRP A 99 -1.34 3.40 -1.92
CA TRP A 99 -2.01 4.61 -2.37
C TRP A 99 -1.31 5.16 -3.62
N ALA A 100 -2.05 5.41 -4.69
CA ALA A 100 -1.58 6.24 -5.78
C ALA A 100 -1.76 7.72 -5.39
N VAL A 101 -0.74 8.53 -5.69
CA VAL A 101 -0.80 9.99 -5.50
C VAL A 101 -1.21 10.61 -6.82
N ALA A 102 -2.44 11.10 -6.88
CA ALA A 102 -2.93 11.92 -7.97
C ALA A 102 -2.35 13.33 -7.85
N GLU A 103 -2.22 14.02 -8.99
CA GLU A 103 -1.88 15.45 -9.05
C GLU A 103 -3.16 16.24 -9.32
N PRO A 104 -3.97 16.58 -8.29
CA PRO A 104 -5.21 17.28 -8.53
C PRO A 104 -4.96 18.78 -8.78
N ILE A 105 -5.87 19.38 -9.56
CA ILE A 105 -5.93 20.83 -9.77
C ILE A 105 -6.31 21.57 -8.47
N VAL A 106 -7.09 20.91 -7.59
CA VAL A 106 -7.53 21.42 -6.29
C VAL A 106 -7.08 20.45 -5.21
N TRP A 107 -6.38 20.94 -4.19
CA TRP A 107 -5.79 20.10 -3.15
C TRP A 107 -6.83 19.74 -2.08
N ASP A 108 -7.39 18.54 -2.17
CA ASP A 108 -8.14 17.93 -1.06
C ASP A 108 -7.68 16.48 -0.85
N ALA A 109 -7.77 15.99 0.38
CA ALA A 109 -7.24 14.66 0.71
C ALA A 109 -7.88 13.52 -0.11
N ARG A 110 -9.14 13.68 -0.56
CA ARG A 110 -9.87 12.67 -1.36
C ARG A 110 -9.50 12.72 -2.84
N SER A 111 -9.07 13.89 -3.33
CA SER A 111 -8.59 14.04 -4.70
C SER A 111 -7.12 13.67 -4.87
N VAL A 112 -6.31 13.74 -3.80
CA VAL A 112 -4.88 13.43 -3.84
C VAL A 112 -4.57 11.94 -3.66
N LEU A 113 -5.18 11.26 -2.67
CA LEU A 113 -4.84 9.85 -2.36
C LEU A 113 -5.94 8.91 -2.88
N GLN A 114 -5.54 8.01 -3.77
CA GLN A 114 -6.44 7.01 -4.36
C GLN A 114 -5.97 5.60 -3.99
N LEU A 115 -6.88 4.74 -3.56
CA LEU A 115 -6.53 3.38 -3.20
C LEU A 115 -6.19 2.56 -4.45
N ALA A 116 -4.92 2.19 -4.59
CA ALA A 116 -4.41 1.48 -5.76
C ALA A 116 -4.39 -0.03 -5.55
N GLY A 117 -4.14 -0.49 -4.33
CA GLY A 117 -4.01 -1.91 -4.05
C GLY A 117 -3.58 -2.25 -2.65
N ILE A 118 -3.18 -3.51 -2.50
CA ILE A 118 -2.65 -4.07 -1.26
C ILE A 118 -1.27 -4.66 -1.56
N GLN A 119 -0.29 -4.36 -0.72
CA GLN A 119 1.02 -4.99 -0.80
C GLN A 119 0.93 -6.44 -0.33
N VAL A 120 1.52 -7.36 -1.10
CA VAL A 120 1.47 -8.80 -0.79
C VAL A 120 2.84 -9.41 -0.55
N ALA A 121 3.86 -8.97 -1.29
CA ALA A 121 5.23 -9.46 -1.14
C ALA A 121 6.25 -8.37 -1.50
N TYR A 122 7.51 -8.56 -1.13
CA TYR A 122 8.59 -7.66 -1.53
C TYR A 122 9.89 -8.44 -1.80
N THR A 123 10.79 -7.80 -2.52
CA THR A 123 12.18 -8.26 -2.70
C THR A 123 13.10 -7.07 -2.44
N GLU A 124 14.07 -7.23 -1.53
CA GLU A 124 14.98 -6.18 -1.03
C GLU A 124 15.79 -5.44 -2.11
N SER A 125 15.80 -5.93 -3.34
CA SER A 125 16.57 -5.37 -4.46
C SER A 125 15.83 -5.49 -5.79
N GLY A 126 14.52 -5.29 -5.75
CA GLY A 126 13.69 -5.34 -6.94
C GLY A 126 12.43 -4.52 -6.76
N TYR A 127 11.42 -5.17 -6.20
CA TYR A 127 10.06 -4.65 -6.24
C TYR A 127 9.27 -4.93 -4.96
N LEU A 128 8.22 -4.13 -4.77
CA LEU A 128 7.03 -4.49 -4.01
C LEU A 128 6.03 -5.11 -5.01
N ARG A 129 5.53 -6.30 -4.70
CA ARG A 129 4.41 -6.93 -5.43
C ARG A 129 3.12 -6.53 -4.72
N CYS A 130 2.16 -6.06 -5.49
CA CYS A 130 0.89 -5.56 -5.01
C CYS A 130 -0.26 -6.17 -5.82
N LYS A 131 -1.41 -6.37 -5.18
CA LYS A 131 -2.66 -6.75 -5.84
C LYS A 131 -3.49 -5.51 -6.09
N ARG A 132 -3.98 -5.36 -7.33
CA ARG A 132 -4.86 -4.24 -7.69
C ARG A 132 -6.11 -4.24 -6.83
N TRP A 133 -6.52 -3.06 -6.40
CA TRP A 133 -7.66 -2.93 -5.51
C TRP A 133 -8.98 -3.31 -6.18
N ASP A 134 -9.14 -3.10 -7.49
CA ASP A 134 -10.36 -3.51 -8.20
C ASP A 134 -10.54 -5.03 -8.24
N ALA A 135 -9.46 -5.80 -8.31
CA ALA A 135 -9.50 -7.24 -8.15
C ALA A 135 -9.92 -7.65 -6.74
N MET A 136 -9.36 -6.99 -5.72
CA MET A 136 -9.72 -7.21 -4.33
C MET A 136 -11.19 -6.87 -4.04
N ALA A 137 -11.69 -5.77 -4.59
CA ALA A 137 -13.08 -5.34 -4.47
C ALA A 137 -14.05 -6.40 -5.00
N ARG A 138 -13.79 -6.93 -6.20
CA ARG A 138 -14.60 -8.03 -6.77
C ARG A 138 -14.63 -9.26 -5.86
N LEU A 139 -13.49 -9.61 -5.27
CA LEU A 139 -13.39 -10.74 -4.34
C LEU A 139 -14.18 -10.47 -3.04
N LEU A 140 -14.08 -9.28 -2.47
CA LEU A 140 -14.80 -8.90 -1.26
C LEU A 140 -16.32 -8.92 -1.48
N ASP A 141 -16.78 -8.46 -2.64
CA ASP A 141 -18.20 -8.54 -3.02
C ASP A 141 -18.68 -9.99 -3.11
N GLN A 142 -17.90 -10.87 -3.74
CA GLN A 142 -18.25 -12.30 -3.81
C GLN A 142 -18.33 -12.94 -2.42
N ILE A 143 -17.39 -12.61 -1.52
CA ILE A 143 -17.42 -13.08 -0.12
C ILE A 143 -18.64 -12.54 0.61
N HIS A 144 -18.98 -11.28 0.42
CA HIS A 144 -20.15 -10.66 1.05
C HIS A 144 -21.45 -11.34 0.57
N VAL A 145 -21.60 -11.53 -0.74
CA VAL A 145 -22.74 -12.24 -1.34
C VAL A 145 -22.82 -13.69 -0.84
N ALA A 146 -21.69 -14.39 -0.75
CA ALA A 146 -21.66 -15.76 -0.23
C ALA A 146 -22.12 -15.84 1.23
N ARG A 147 -21.73 -14.88 2.07
CA ARG A 147 -22.14 -14.80 3.48
C ARG A 147 -23.59 -14.37 3.68
N ALA A 148 -24.16 -13.61 2.74
CA ALA A 148 -25.55 -13.16 2.79
C ALA A 148 -26.56 -14.23 2.37
N ARG A 149 -26.10 -15.35 1.78
CA ARG A 149 -26.97 -16.50 1.50
C ARG A 149 -27.21 -17.28 2.81
N PRO A 150 -28.45 -17.37 3.32
CA PRO A 150 -28.72 -18.24 4.46
C PRO A 150 -28.42 -19.69 4.05
N ASN A 151 -27.78 -20.45 4.94
CA ASN A 151 -27.50 -21.88 4.72
C ASN A 151 -28.79 -22.61 4.37
N SER A 152 -29.02 -22.89 3.09
CA SER A 152 -30.16 -23.65 2.59
C SER A 152 -29.90 -25.16 2.65
N HIS A 153 -29.34 -25.62 3.76
CA HIS A 153 -29.19 -27.04 4.08
C HIS A 153 -29.52 -27.22 5.57
N ALA A 154 -30.80 -27.36 5.83
CA ALA A 154 -31.39 -27.99 7.01
C ALA A 154 -32.32 -29.09 6.52
#